data_AF-A0A955CHR6-F1
#
_entry.id   AF-A0A955CHR6-F1
#
_cell.length_a   1.000
_cell.length_b   1.000
_cell.length_c   1.000
_cell.angle_alpha   90.00
_cell.angle_beta   90.00
_cell.angle_gamma   90.00
#
_symmetry.space_group_name_H-M   'P 1'
#
loop_
_entity.id
_entity.type
_entity.pdbx_description
1 polymer ?
#
loop_
_entity_poly.entity_id
_entity_poly.type
_entity_poly.pdbx_seq_one_letter_code
_entity_poly.pdbx_strand_id
1 'polypeptide(L)'
;MHQDYRIAVIRELRDQQVRFAPRVKRLEQAERAERLLSELDLSREYPYEFIYFRVTDYRPEENCRKLVRGEDAAHDLRLFVEDVTDSLNLRVEEAPEPVHTVEDLSRMFNVSTKTISRWRDQGLVSRRFVCDGRKRVGFLHSSVERFVARNRDRVRRGERFSQLSEDERTEIIERARRTAATGVNLSEVSRQVASALGRSIETIRYTLKNHDRRHPEQAVFPD
;
A
#
# COMPACT_ATOMS: atom_id res chain seq x y z
N MET A 1 -3.87 18.60 7.41
CA MET A 1 -5.19 17.99 7.18
C MET A 1 -5.43 17.94 5.68
N HIS A 2 -5.93 16.83 5.16
CA HIS A 2 -6.12 16.64 3.72
C HIS A 2 -7.25 17.53 3.18
N GLN A 3 -7.16 17.94 1.91
CA GLN A 3 -8.23 18.71 1.24
C GLN A 3 -8.99 17.89 0.20
N ASP A 4 -8.42 16.75 -0.22
CA ASP A 4 -8.87 15.94 -1.37
C ASP A 4 -10.00 14.96 -1.03
N TYR A 5 -10.88 15.33 -0.11
CA TYR A 5 -12.10 14.55 0.19
C TYR A 5 -13.08 14.65 -0.98
N ARG A 6 -13.58 13.51 -1.44
CA ARG A 6 -14.56 13.40 -2.54
C ARG A 6 -15.99 13.57 -2.04
N ILE A 7 -16.23 13.29 -0.75
CA ILE A 7 -17.53 13.30 -0.10
C ILE A 7 -17.53 14.42 0.95
N ALA A 8 -18.15 15.54 0.62
CA ALA A 8 -18.19 16.74 1.46
C ALA A 8 -18.60 16.45 2.92
N VAL A 9 -19.58 15.57 3.10
CA VAL A 9 -20.12 15.22 4.42
C VAL A 9 -19.15 14.37 5.27
N ILE A 10 -18.18 13.66 4.67
CA ILE A 10 -17.09 13.00 5.43
C ILE A 10 -16.04 14.05 5.84
N ARG A 11 -15.76 15.03 4.98
CA ARG A 11 -14.88 16.16 5.32
C ARG A 11 -15.44 16.98 6.48
N GLU A 12 -16.74 17.26 6.47
CA GLU A 12 -17.44 17.97 7.55
C GLU A 12 -17.39 17.17 8.86
N LEU A 13 -17.65 15.86 8.80
CA LEU A 13 -17.50 14.98 9.95
C LEU A 13 -16.07 15.09 10.51
N ARG A 14 -15.05 14.99 9.67
CA ARG A 14 -13.65 15.14 10.09
C ARG A 14 -13.40 16.47 10.81
N ASP A 15 -13.89 17.58 10.27
CA ASP A 15 -13.70 18.90 10.88
C ASP A 15 -14.39 19.01 12.24
N GLN A 16 -15.59 18.44 12.38
CA GLN A 16 -16.30 18.39 13.66
C GLN A 16 -15.52 17.56 14.69
N GLN A 17 -15.04 16.37 14.32
CA GLN A 17 -14.32 15.49 15.24
C GLN A 17 -13.00 16.11 15.69
N VAL A 18 -12.23 16.71 14.77
CA VAL A 18 -10.93 17.31 15.10
C VAL A 18 -11.09 18.56 15.98
N ARG A 19 -12.16 19.35 15.80
CA ARG A 19 -12.39 20.58 16.57
C ARG A 19 -13.01 20.34 17.94
N PHE A 20 -13.96 19.41 18.05
CA PHE A 20 -14.84 19.35 19.22
C PHE A 20 -14.81 18.00 19.95
N ALA A 21 -14.37 16.92 19.31
CA ALA A 21 -14.50 15.60 19.92
C ALA A 21 -13.35 15.28 20.92
N PRO A 22 -13.69 14.69 22.09
CA PRO A 22 -12.70 14.21 23.05
C PRO A 22 -11.70 13.22 22.41
N ARG A 23 -10.47 13.18 22.95
CA ARG A 23 -9.38 12.31 22.46
C ARG A 23 -9.82 10.86 22.29
N VAL A 24 -10.55 10.32 23.28
CA VAL A 24 -11.04 8.93 23.29
C VAL A 24 -12.00 8.67 22.13
N LYS A 25 -12.94 9.58 21.87
CA LYS A 25 -13.92 9.44 20.79
C LYS A 25 -13.28 9.51 19.41
N ARG A 26 -12.31 10.40 19.22
CA ARG A 26 -11.52 10.46 17.99
C ARG A 26 -10.78 9.16 17.71
N LEU A 27 -10.14 8.57 18.73
CA LEU A 27 -9.44 7.30 18.57
C LEU A 27 -10.41 6.16 18.22
N GLU A 28 -11.53 6.07 18.94
CA GLU A 28 -12.59 5.08 18.68
C GLU A 28 -13.12 5.18 17.24
N GLN A 29 -13.41 6.39 16.76
CA GLN A 29 -13.91 6.59 15.40
C GLN A 29 -12.85 6.28 14.33
N ALA A 30 -11.57 6.58 14.59
CA ALA A 30 -10.49 6.19 13.69
C ALA A 30 -10.39 4.65 13.57
N GLU A 31 -10.50 3.93 14.69
CA GLU A 31 -10.54 2.47 14.72
C GLU A 31 -11.75 1.89 13.96
N ARG A 32 -12.92 2.49 14.15
CA ARG A 32 -14.15 2.08 13.46
C ARG A 32 -14.07 2.34 11.96
N ALA A 33 -13.53 3.49 11.54
CA ALA A 33 -13.31 3.82 10.14
C ALA A 33 -12.29 2.88 9.49
N GLU A 34 -11.20 2.54 10.19
CA GLU A 34 -10.20 1.57 9.73
C GLU A 34 -10.79 0.16 9.56
N ARG A 35 -11.64 -0.28 10.49
CA ARG A 35 -12.35 -1.55 10.36
C ARG A 35 -13.29 -1.55 9.16
N LEU A 36 -14.10 -0.49 9.01
CA LEU A 36 -15.02 -0.32 7.89
C LEU A 36 -14.29 -0.35 6.55
N LEU A 37 -13.17 0.36 6.42
CA LEU A 37 -12.33 0.35 5.22
C LEU A 37 -11.97 -1.05 4.75
N SER A 38 -11.68 -1.93 5.71
CA SER A 38 -11.32 -3.30 5.43
C SER A 38 -12.51 -4.12 4.91
N GLU A 39 -13.74 -3.77 5.29
CA GLU A 39 -14.98 -4.47 4.93
C GLU A 39 -15.65 -3.98 3.65
N LEU A 40 -15.30 -2.78 3.17
CA LEU A 40 -15.90 -2.19 1.97
C LEU A 40 -15.51 -2.98 0.70
N ASP A 41 -16.50 -3.22 -0.14
CA ASP A 41 -16.33 -3.64 -1.53
C ASP A 41 -16.31 -2.40 -2.41
N LEU A 42 -15.15 -2.13 -3.03
CA LEU A 42 -14.94 -0.92 -3.83
C LEU A 42 -15.88 -0.82 -5.04
N SER A 43 -16.43 -1.96 -5.50
CA SER A 43 -17.34 -2.00 -6.65
C SER A 43 -18.80 -1.72 -6.31
N ARG A 44 -19.15 -1.71 -5.01
CA ARG A 44 -20.53 -1.52 -4.54
C ARG A 44 -20.79 -0.07 -4.16
N GLU A 45 -22.07 0.26 -4.06
CA GLU A 45 -22.53 1.52 -3.49
C GLU A 45 -23.10 1.28 -2.08
N TYR A 46 -22.88 2.24 -1.20
CA TYR A 46 -23.32 2.21 0.18
C TYR A 46 -24.14 3.45 0.49
N PRO A 47 -25.26 3.33 1.23
CA PRO A 47 -25.93 4.49 1.80
C PRO A 47 -24.97 5.28 2.71
N TYR A 48 -25.00 6.61 2.61
CA TYR A 48 -24.19 7.46 3.48
C TYR A 48 -24.49 7.22 4.96
N GLU A 49 -25.76 7.00 5.32
CA GLU A 49 -26.14 6.66 6.71
C GLU A 49 -25.39 5.45 7.24
N PHE A 50 -25.13 4.46 6.39
CA PHE A 50 -24.43 3.24 6.77
C PHE A 50 -22.97 3.57 7.09
N ILE A 51 -22.30 4.32 6.22
CA ILE A 51 -20.91 4.74 6.45
C ILE A 51 -20.82 5.59 7.73
N TYR A 52 -21.71 6.56 7.88
CA TYR A 52 -21.71 7.46 9.04
C TYR A 52 -21.94 6.69 10.34
N PHE A 53 -22.93 5.79 10.38
CA PHE A 53 -23.22 4.95 11.53
C PHE A 53 -22.06 4.02 11.88
N ARG A 54 -21.44 3.39 10.87
CA ARG A 54 -20.32 2.49 11.10
C ARG A 54 -19.12 3.23 11.72
N VAL A 55 -18.88 4.49 11.36
CA VAL A 55 -17.79 5.32 11.91
C VAL A 55 -18.14 5.91 13.28
N THR A 56 -19.34 6.46 13.45
CA THR A 56 -19.69 7.31 14.61
C THR A 56 -20.57 6.64 15.65
N ASP A 57 -21.19 5.51 15.31
CA ASP A 57 -22.28 4.85 16.07
C ASP A 57 -23.57 5.66 16.17
N TYR A 58 -23.68 6.75 15.42
CA TYR A 58 -24.87 7.60 15.34
C TYR A 58 -25.52 7.47 13.97
N ARG A 59 -26.85 7.54 13.90
CA ARG A 59 -27.55 7.58 12.62
C ARG A 59 -27.91 9.02 12.28
N PRO A 60 -27.38 9.58 11.17
CA PRO A 60 -27.78 10.92 10.76
C PRO A 60 -29.24 10.88 10.30
N GLU A 61 -29.98 11.98 10.51
CA GLU A 61 -31.33 12.15 9.94
C GLU A 61 -31.27 12.73 8.52
N GLU A 62 -30.17 13.40 8.18
CA GLU A 62 -29.92 14.01 6.89
C GLU A 62 -29.09 13.10 5.97
N ASN A 63 -29.25 13.25 4.65
CA ASN A 63 -28.49 12.53 3.63
C ASN A 63 -28.60 10.99 3.66
N CYS A 64 -29.57 10.42 4.39
CA CYS A 64 -29.69 8.97 4.60
C CYS A 64 -29.75 8.14 3.30
N ARG A 65 -30.40 8.69 2.28
CA ARG A 65 -30.60 8.01 0.99
C ARG A 65 -29.49 8.27 -0.03
N LYS A 66 -28.51 9.11 0.30
CA LYS A 66 -27.40 9.40 -0.63
C LYS A 66 -26.53 8.17 -0.76
N LEU A 67 -26.44 7.61 -1.96
CA LEU A 67 -25.53 6.52 -2.27
C LEU A 67 -24.12 7.07 -2.51
N VAL A 68 -23.14 6.32 -2.02
CA VAL A 68 -21.72 6.63 -2.11
C VAL A 68 -21.02 5.42 -2.69
N ARG A 69 -20.20 5.62 -3.73
CA ARG A 69 -19.39 4.55 -4.31
C ARG A 69 -18.36 4.06 -3.28
N GLY A 70 -18.18 2.75 -3.18
CA GLY A 70 -17.24 2.12 -2.26
C GLY A 70 -15.81 2.62 -2.44
N GLU A 71 -15.39 2.90 -3.68
CA GLU A 71 -14.10 3.53 -3.99
C GLU A 71 -13.96 4.93 -3.37
N ASP A 72 -14.98 5.78 -3.48
CA ASP A 72 -14.95 7.14 -2.92
C ASP A 72 -15.02 7.09 -1.39
N ALA A 73 -15.84 6.20 -0.83
CA ALA A 73 -15.90 5.95 0.60
C ALA A 73 -14.54 5.48 1.14
N ALA A 74 -13.89 4.54 0.45
CA ALA A 74 -12.59 4.04 0.87
C ALA A 74 -11.49 5.10 0.76
N HIS A 75 -11.52 5.93 -0.28
CA HIS A 75 -10.58 7.05 -0.40
C HIS A 75 -10.75 8.03 0.77
N ASP A 76 -11.97 8.49 1.03
CA ASP A 76 -12.22 9.49 2.07
C ASP A 76 -12.04 8.96 3.50
N LEU A 77 -12.43 7.71 3.77
CA LEU A 77 -12.21 7.10 5.09
C LEU A 77 -10.72 6.94 5.39
N ARG A 78 -9.87 6.67 4.38
CA ARG A 78 -8.42 6.65 4.56
C ARG A 78 -7.90 8.01 5.00
N LEU A 79 -8.34 9.08 4.32
CA LEU A 79 -7.98 10.45 4.69
C LEU A 79 -8.50 10.82 6.09
N PHE A 80 -9.72 10.37 6.42
CA PHE A 80 -10.33 10.57 7.73
C PHE A 80 -9.49 9.96 8.84
N VAL A 81 -9.08 8.68 8.71
CA VAL A 81 -8.22 8.01 9.70
C VAL A 81 -6.90 8.76 9.87
N GLU A 82 -6.26 9.17 8.78
CA GLU A 82 -5.01 9.93 8.85
C GLU A 82 -5.18 11.30 9.53
N ASP A 83 -6.19 12.08 9.16
CA ASP A 83 -6.42 13.42 9.74
C ASP A 83 -6.82 13.35 11.21
N VAL A 84 -7.68 12.39 11.58
CA VAL A 84 -8.11 12.21 12.97
C VAL A 84 -6.93 11.74 13.82
N THR A 85 -6.15 10.76 13.36
CA THR A 85 -4.96 10.32 14.11
C THR A 85 -3.85 11.37 14.16
N ASP A 86 -3.69 12.19 13.11
CA ASP A 86 -2.75 13.32 13.10
C ASP A 86 -3.08 14.36 14.18
N SER A 87 -4.37 14.58 14.44
CA SER A 87 -4.86 15.50 15.47
C SER A 87 -4.65 14.99 16.89
N LEU A 88 -4.35 13.70 17.06
CA LEU A 88 -4.14 13.06 18.35
C LEU A 88 -2.67 13.08 18.78
N ASN A 89 -1.72 13.34 17.88
CA ASN A 89 -0.28 13.25 18.16
C ASN A 89 0.09 11.94 18.87
N LEU A 90 -0.46 10.81 18.40
CA LEU A 90 -0.22 9.48 18.97
C LEU A 90 1.27 9.17 18.89
N ARG A 91 1.90 8.83 20.01
CA ARG A 91 3.29 8.35 19.97
C ARG A 91 3.32 6.88 19.55
N VAL A 92 4.40 6.44 18.91
CA VAL A 92 4.53 5.04 18.47
C VAL A 92 4.46 4.09 19.68
N GLU A 93 5.00 4.51 20.82
CA GLU A 93 5.02 3.73 22.07
C GLU A 93 3.64 3.61 22.72
N GLU A 94 2.67 4.45 22.33
CA GLU A 94 1.29 4.40 22.81
C GLU A 94 0.42 3.44 21.98
N ALA A 95 0.95 2.90 20.89
CA ALA A 95 0.24 1.93 20.08
C ALA A 95 0.08 0.61 20.85
N PRO A 96 -1.12 -0.01 20.84
CA PRO A 96 -1.36 -1.28 21.54
C PRO A 96 -0.68 -2.48 20.87
N GLU A 97 -0.14 -2.29 19.66
CA GLU A 97 0.45 -3.33 18.84
C GLU A 97 1.62 -2.75 18.01
N PRO A 98 2.50 -3.60 17.44
CA PRO A 98 3.62 -3.14 16.64
C PRO A 98 3.17 -2.26 15.47
N VAL A 99 3.87 -1.13 15.30
CA VAL A 99 3.66 -0.19 14.20
C VAL A 99 4.78 -0.37 13.18
N HIS A 100 4.41 -0.65 11.94
CA HIS A 100 5.33 -0.81 10.82
C HIS A 100 5.43 0.49 10.02
N THR A 101 6.62 0.84 9.57
CA THR A 101 6.85 1.91 8.59
C THR A 101 6.62 1.42 7.15
N VAL A 102 6.63 2.34 6.17
CA VAL A 102 6.60 1.96 4.75
C VAL A 102 7.81 1.09 4.40
N GLU A 103 8.97 1.42 4.97
CA GLU A 103 10.23 0.70 4.81
C GLU A 103 10.16 -0.70 5.44
N ASP A 104 9.52 -0.85 6.60
CA ASP A 104 9.32 -2.16 7.23
C ASP A 104 8.44 -3.05 6.36
N LEU A 105 7.31 -2.54 5.87
CA LEU A 105 6.44 -3.31 4.97
C LEU A 105 7.13 -3.65 3.65
N SER A 106 7.92 -2.71 3.11
CA SER A 106 8.72 -2.93 1.90
C SER A 106 9.67 -4.11 2.07
N ARG A 107 10.35 -4.20 3.23
CA ARG A 107 11.24 -5.32 3.57
C ARG A 107 10.48 -6.61 3.86
N MET A 108 9.43 -6.56 4.68
CA MET A 108 8.64 -7.72 5.11
C MET A 108 8.00 -8.45 3.93
N PHE A 109 7.42 -7.71 2.98
CA PHE A 109 6.77 -8.27 1.80
C PHE A 109 7.69 -8.28 0.58
N ASN A 110 8.97 -7.94 0.73
CA ASN A 110 9.90 -7.79 -0.39
C ASN A 110 9.24 -7.06 -1.56
N VAL A 111 8.68 -5.86 -1.36
CA VAL A 111 8.05 -5.06 -2.41
C VAL A 111 8.59 -3.64 -2.39
N SER A 112 8.53 -2.94 -3.53
CA SER A 112 8.93 -1.53 -3.54
C SER A 112 8.01 -0.67 -2.68
N THR A 113 8.53 0.43 -2.13
CA THR A 113 7.73 1.44 -1.41
C THR A 113 6.58 1.98 -2.26
N LYS A 114 6.73 2.04 -3.60
CA LYS A 114 5.64 2.37 -4.54
C LYS A 114 4.49 1.37 -4.50
N THR A 115 4.78 0.09 -4.25
CA THR A 115 3.76 -0.96 -4.11
C THR A 115 2.99 -0.77 -2.81
N ILE A 116 3.69 -0.46 -1.72
CA ILE A 116 3.04 -0.10 -0.44
C ILE A 116 2.16 1.14 -0.61
N SER A 117 2.62 2.18 -1.32
CA SER A 117 1.79 3.34 -1.64
C SER A 117 0.52 2.96 -2.42
N ARG A 118 0.64 2.08 -3.42
CA ARG A 118 -0.54 1.56 -4.16
C ARG A 118 -1.47 0.72 -3.28
N TRP A 119 -0.94 -0.01 -2.30
CA TRP A 119 -1.77 -0.76 -1.36
C TRP A 119 -2.59 0.18 -0.48
N ARG A 120 -2.06 1.36 -0.13
CA ARG A 120 -2.81 2.39 0.61
C ARG A 120 -4.04 2.86 -0.16
N ASP A 121 -3.90 3.07 -1.46
CA ASP A 121 -5.03 3.40 -2.34
C ASP A 121 -6.06 2.26 -2.47
N GLN A 122 -5.65 1.04 -2.11
CA GLN A 122 -6.46 -0.19 -2.23
C GLN A 122 -6.96 -0.70 -0.87
N GLY A 123 -6.88 0.12 0.18
CA GLY A 123 -7.43 -0.20 1.50
C GLY A 123 -6.42 -0.63 2.55
N LEU A 124 -5.11 -0.54 2.31
CA LEU A 124 -4.12 -0.59 3.39
C LEU A 124 -4.16 0.71 4.18
N VAL A 125 -4.79 0.67 5.34
CA VAL A 125 -5.01 1.86 6.17
C VAL A 125 -3.74 2.20 6.94
N SER A 126 -3.38 3.48 6.91
CA SER A 126 -2.31 4.03 7.72
C SER A 126 -2.83 5.01 8.76
N ARG A 127 -2.12 5.10 9.89
CA ARG A 127 -2.32 6.13 10.92
C ARG A 127 -1.11 7.08 10.94
N ARG A 128 -1.31 8.26 11.52
CA ARG A 128 -0.24 9.23 11.80
C ARG A 128 0.26 9.04 13.23
N PHE A 129 1.56 8.83 13.36
CA PHE A 129 2.26 8.70 14.63
C PHE A 129 3.38 9.75 14.74
N VAL A 130 3.71 10.13 15.96
CA VAL A 130 4.89 10.92 16.29
C VAL A 130 6.03 9.97 16.65
N CYS A 131 7.11 10.02 15.89
CA CYS A 131 8.35 9.26 16.09
C CYS A 131 9.51 10.25 16.05
N ASP A 132 10.33 10.30 17.10
CA ASP A 132 11.45 11.26 17.23
C ASP A 132 11.03 12.71 17.00
N GLY A 133 9.86 13.09 17.53
CA GLY A 133 9.29 14.44 17.35
C GLY A 133 8.80 14.75 15.93
N ARG A 134 8.88 13.80 14.99
CA ARG A 134 8.39 13.94 13.62
C ARG A 134 7.15 13.10 13.38
N LYS A 135 6.17 13.70 12.68
CA LYS A 135 4.96 12.98 12.25
C LYS A 135 5.29 12.07 11.08
N ARG A 136 5.06 10.77 11.26
CA ARG A 136 5.28 9.73 10.26
C ARG A 136 4.02 8.90 10.05
N VAL A 137 3.93 8.30 8.87
CA VAL A 137 2.88 7.33 8.54
C VAL A 137 3.31 5.98 9.11
N GLY A 138 2.41 5.33 9.84
CA GLY A 138 2.64 3.99 10.39
C GLY A 138 1.43 3.09 10.16
N PHE A 139 1.69 1.79 10.09
CA PHE A 139 0.69 0.75 9.86
C PHE A 139 0.65 -0.16 11.07
N LEU A 140 -0.52 -0.28 11.70
CA LEU A 140 -0.70 -1.27 12.75
C LEU A 140 -0.54 -2.68 12.17
N HIS A 141 0.11 -3.56 12.93
CA HIS A 141 0.33 -4.94 12.50
C HIS A 141 -0.99 -5.64 12.11
N SER A 142 -2.04 -5.51 12.92
CA SER A 142 -3.35 -6.09 12.64
C SER A 142 -3.98 -5.56 11.35
N SER A 143 -3.73 -4.30 10.99
CA SER A 143 -4.23 -3.69 9.75
C SER A 143 -3.50 -4.23 8.53
N VAL A 144 -2.18 -4.46 8.66
CA VAL A 144 -1.37 -5.14 7.64
C VAL A 144 -1.87 -6.58 7.45
N GLU A 145 -2.05 -7.34 8.53
CA GLU A 145 -2.53 -8.72 8.46
C GLU A 145 -3.91 -8.82 7.79
N ARG A 146 -4.87 -7.95 8.17
CA ARG A 146 -6.19 -7.90 7.53
C ARG A 146 -6.10 -7.60 6.04
N PHE A 147 -5.24 -6.66 5.65
CA PHE A 147 -5.03 -6.32 4.24
C PHE A 147 -4.46 -7.51 3.47
N VAL A 148 -3.43 -8.16 4.01
CA VAL A 148 -2.79 -9.33 3.40
C VAL A 148 -3.75 -10.51 3.30
N ALA A 149 -4.54 -10.78 4.34
CA ALA A 149 -5.52 -11.86 4.34
C ALA A 149 -6.57 -11.71 3.23
N ARG A 150 -7.02 -10.48 2.96
CA ARG A 150 -7.97 -10.17 1.88
C ARG A 150 -7.32 -10.10 0.49
N ASN A 151 -6.03 -9.83 0.42
CA ASN A 151 -5.31 -9.58 -0.83
C ASN A 151 -4.20 -10.60 -1.13
N ARG A 152 -4.28 -11.83 -0.61
CA ARG A 152 -3.19 -12.84 -0.68
C ARG A 152 -2.61 -13.01 -2.09
N ASP A 153 -3.45 -13.11 -3.11
CA ASP A 153 -2.99 -13.27 -4.50
C ASP A 153 -2.33 -12.02 -5.08
N ARG A 154 -2.69 -10.84 -4.57
CA ARG A 154 -2.08 -9.56 -4.96
C ARG A 154 -0.74 -9.36 -4.25
N VAL A 155 -0.66 -9.69 -2.96
CA VAL A 155 0.58 -9.63 -2.17
C VAL A 155 1.63 -10.59 -2.76
N ARG A 156 1.25 -11.85 -3.03
CA ARG A 156 2.11 -12.83 -3.72
C ARG A 156 2.58 -12.36 -5.10
N ARG A 157 1.74 -11.67 -5.85
CA ARG A 157 2.16 -11.08 -7.14
C ARG A 157 3.12 -9.91 -6.92
N GLY A 158 2.85 -9.02 -5.97
CA GLY A 158 3.73 -7.91 -5.60
C GLY A 158 5.14 -8.38 -5.23
N GLU A 159 5.24 -9.42 -4.40
CA GLU A 159 6.48 -10.11 -4.03
C GLU A 159 7.26 -10.60 -5.26
N ARG A 160 6.56 -11.22 -6.23
CA ARG A 160 7.18 -11.69 -7.48
C ARG A 160 7.61 -10.56 -8.42
N PHE A 161 6.92 -9.43 -8.37
CA PHE A 161 7.22 -8.20 -9.12
C PHE A 161 8.20 -7.26 -8.41
N SER A 162 8.77 -7.69 -7.29
CA SER A 162 9.68 -6.89 -6.48
C SER A 162 10.89 -6.39 -7.25
N GLN A 163 11.45 -5.26 -6.80
CA GLN A 163 12.70 -4.74 -7.33
C GLN A 163 13.77 -5.82 -7.15
N LEU A 164 14.45 -6.17 -8.24
CA LEU A 164 15.62 -7.04 -8.18
C LEU A 164 16.62 -6.41 -7.22
N SER A 165 17.08 -7.17 -6.22
CA SER A 165 18.23 -6.78 -5.42
C SER A 165 19.48 -6.68 -6.31
N GLU A 166 20.52 -5.98 -5.86
CA GLU A 166 21.78 -5.94 -6.62
C GLU A 166 22.41 -7.35 -6.74
N ASP A 167 22.24 -8.21 -5.74
CA ASP A 167 22.65 -9.62 -5.79
C ASP A 167 21.85 -10.39 -6.85
N GLU A 168 20.52 -10.23 -6.90
CA GLU A 168 19.68 -10.86 -7.92
C GLU A 168 20.01 -10.33 -9.31
N ARG A 169 20.32 -9.04 -9.46
CA ARG A 169 20.78 -8.49 -10.74
C ARG A 169 22.08 -9.14 -11.16
N THR A 170 23.04 -9.24 -10.25
CA THR A 170 24.34 -9.87 -10.52
C THR A 170 24.15 -11.34 -10.92
N GLU A 171 23.32 -12.09 -10.20
CA GLU A 171 22.97 -13.47 -10.53
C GLU A 171 22.29 -13.58 -11.92
N ILE A 172 21.39 -12.65 -12.26
CA ILE A 172 20.77 -12.59 -13.59
C ILE A 172 21.83 -12.41 -14.67
N ILE A 173 22.76 -11.45 -14.52
CA ILE A 173 23.81 -11.19 -15.51
C ILE A 173 24.75 -12.40 -15.64
N GLU A 174 25.19 -13.00 -14.54
CA GLU A 174 26.10 -14.15 -14.56
C GLU A 174 25.45 -15.40 -15.19
N ARG A 175 24.19 -15.69 -14.84
CA ARG A 175 23.44 -16.79 -15.47
C ARG A 175 23.19 -16.52 -16.94
N ALA A 176 22.84 -15.28 -17.30
CA ALA A 176 22.61 -14.92 -18.69
C ALA A 176 23.89 -15.05 -19.52
N ARG A 177 25.06 -14.64 -19.02
CA ARG A 177 26.35 -14.85 -19.69
C ARG A 177 26.66 -16.32 -19.91
N ARG A 178 26.51 -17.16 -18.87
CA ARG A 178 26.73 -18.62 -18.98
C ARG A 178 25.80 -19.25 -20.01
N THR A 179 24.55 -18.81 -20.05
CA THR A 179 23.56 -19.32 -20.99
C THR A 179 23.84 -18.83 -22.41
N ALA A 180 24.13 -17.54 -22.59
CA ALA A 180 24.48 -16.93 -23.88
C ALA A 180 25.74 -17.56 -24.51
N ALA A 181 26.70 -17.99 -23.69
CA ALA A 181 27.90 -18.70 -24.14
C ALA A 181 27.59 -20.02 -24.89
N THR A 182 26.39 -20.58 -24.74
CA THR A 182 25.94 -21.75 -25.51
C THR A 182 25.41 -21.41 -26.91
N GLY A 183 25.43 -20.13 -27.31
CA GLY A 183 25.01 -19.65 -28.63
C GLY A 183 23.52 -19.34 -28.77
N VAL A 184 22.77 -19.31 -27.66
CA VAL A 184 21.34 -19.00 -27.67
C VAL A 184 21.07 -17.49 -27.66
N ASN A 185 19.98 -17.08 -28.32
CA ASN A 185 19.61 -15.67 -28.45
C ASN A 185 19.01 -15.09 -27.16
N LEU A 186 18.93 -13.75 -27.08
CA LEU A 186 18.40 -13.00 -25.94
C LEU A 186 17.02 -13.49 -25.47
N SER A 187 16.13 -13.86 -26.39
CA SER A 187 14.78 -14.30 -26.04
C SER A 187 14.77 -15.66 -25.35
N GLU A 188 15.61 -16.58 -25.84
CA GLU A 188 15.81 -17.91 -25.26
C GLU A 188 16.48 -17.81 -23.88
N VAL A 189 17.53 -16.99 -23.75
CA VAL A 189 18.21 -16.71 -22.48
C VAL A 189 17.26 -16.09 -21.48
N SER A 190 16.47 -15.09 -21.90
CA SER A 190 15.49 -14.44 -21.02
C SER A 190 14.47 -15.44 -20.49
N ARG A 191 14.02 -16.39 -21.32
CA ARG A 191 13.07 -17.44 -20.92
C ARG A 191 13.68 -18.43 -19.93
N GLN A 192 14.90 -18.90 -20.20
CA GLN A 192 15.58 -19.88 -19.35
C GLN A 192 15.95 -19.29 -17.98
N VAL A 193 16.50 -18.08 -17.96
CA VAL A 193 16.85 -17.39 -16.71
C VAL A 193 15.59 -17.01 -15.91
N ALA A 194 14.52 -16.59 -16.58
CA ALA A 194 13.23 -16.32 -15.94
C ALA A 194 12.64 -17.55 -15.24
N SER A 195 12.66 -18.69 -15.93
CA SER A 195 12.20 -19.98 -15.37
C SER A 195 13.03 -20.39 -14.16
N ALA A 196 14.37 -20.24 -14.23
CA ALA A 196 15.27 -20.64 -13.16
C ALA A 196 15.17 -19.76 -11.91
N LEU A 197 14.88 -18.46 -12.06
CA LEU A 197 14.82 -17.50 -10.95
C LEU A 197 13.38 -17.17 -10.52
N GLY A 198 12.37 -17.78 -11.13
CA GLY A 198 10.96 -17.50 -10.84
C GLY A 198 10.55 -16.04 -11.12
N ARG A 199 11.25 -15.36 -12.05
CA ARG A 199 11.00 -13.96 -12.43
C ARG A 199 10.29 -13.88 -13.77
N SER A 200 9.69 -12.72 -14.09
CA SER A 200 9.06 -12.52 -15.39
C SER A 200 10.09 -12.42 -16.51
N ILE A 201 9.77 -12.94 -17.70
CA ILE A 201 10.65 -12.88 -18.89
C ILE A 201 11.02 -11.43 -19.21
N GLU A 202 10.05 -10.51 -19.10
CA GLU A 202 10.26 -9.11 -19.41
C GLU A 202 11.18 -8.43 -18.38
N THR A 203 11.12 -8.83 -17.10
CA THR A 203 12.05 -8.36 -16.07
C THR A 203 13.49 -8.77 -16.42
N ILE A 204 13.72 -10.02 -16.82
CA ILE A 204 15.05 -10.47 -17.23
C ILE A 204 15.53 -9.72 -18.47
N ARG A 205 14.69 -9.63 -19.50
CA ARG A 205 15.01 -8.94 -20.75
C ARG A 205 15.36 -7.46 -20.52
N TYR A 206 14.56 -6.77 -19.70
CA TYR A 206 14.82 -5.37 -19.35
C TYR A 206 16.12 -5.20 -18.59
N THR A 207 16.41 -6.07 -17.61
CA THR A 207 17.66 -6.05 -16.84
C THR A 207 18.87 -6.24 -17.74
N LEU A 208 18.83 -7.20 -18.67
CA LEU A 208 19.93 -7.46 -19.62
C LEU A 208 20.14 -6.27 -20.56
N LYS A 209 19.08 -5.78 -21.22
CA LYS A 209 19.19 -4.60 -22.11
C LYS A 209 19.73 -3.37 -21.39
N ASN A 210 19.27 -3.15 -20.16
CA ASN A 210 19.69 -1.98 -19.40
C ASN A 210 21.13 -2.11 -18.89
N HIS A 211 21.60 -3.34 -18.60
CA HIS A 211 23.00 -3.63 -18.29
C HIS A 211 23.88 -3.39 -19.52
N ASP A 212 23.54 -3.98 -20.67
CA ASP A 212 24.34 -3.89 -21.90
C ASP A 212 24.46 -2.45 -22.39
N ARG A 213 23.39 -1.65 -22.24
CA ARG A 213 23.42 -0.20 -22.53
C ARG A 213 24.31 0.61 -21.58
N ARG A 214 24.41 0.21 -20.30
CA ARG A 214 25.18 0.93 -19.27
C ARG A 214 26.64 0.48 -19.19
N HIS A 215 26.91 -0.75 -19.59
CA HIS A 215 28.23 -1.36 -19.57
C HIS A 215 28.52 -2.03 -20.93
N PRO A 216 28.74 -1.23 -22.00
CA PRO A 216 28.95 -1.77 -23.35
C PRO A 216 30.15 -2.72 -23.43
N GLU A 217 31.21 -2.43 -22.68
CA GLU A 217 32.42 -3.26 -22.60
C GLU A 217 32.21 -4.62 -21.89
N GLN A 218 31.10 -4.79 -21.19
CA GLN A 218 30.75 -6.01 -20.48
C GLN A 218 29.39 -6.57 -20.92
N ALA A 219 28.92 -6.18 -22.11
CA ALA A 219 27.62 -6.56 -22.61
C ALA A 219 27.46 -8.08 -22.70
N VAL A 220 26.30 -8.58 -22.28
CA VAL A 220 25.92 -9.99 -22.43
C VAL A 220 25.57 -10.27 -23.89
N PHE A 221 24.92 -9.31 -24.55
CA PHE A 221 24.63 -9.33 -25.98
C PHE A 221 25.15 -8.02 -26.61
N PRO A 222 26.41 -7.99 -27.08
CA PRO A 222 26.90 -6.86 -27.87
C PRO A 222 26.11 -6.77 -29.18
N ASP A 223 25.77 -5.55 -29.59
CA ASP A 223 25.11 -5.25 -30.88
C ASP A 223 25.98 -5.65 -32.08
#